data_AF-A0A3A8T2Z4-F1
#
_entry.id   AF-A0A3A8T2Z4-F1
#
_cell.length_a   1.000
_cell.length_b   1.000
_cell.length_c   1.000
_cell.angle_alpha   90.00
_cell.angle_beta   90.00
_cell.angle_gamma   90.00
#
_symmetry.space_group_name_H-M   'P 1'
#
loop_
_entity.id
_entity.type
_entity.pdbx_description
1 polymer ?
#
loop_
_entity_poly.entity_id
_entity_poly.type
_entity_poly.pdbx_seq_one_letter_code
_entity_poly.pdbx_strand_id
1 'polypeptide(L)'
;MQAQAKPYPEAGAVDADWAVRRMAATELDTARGMFFLGVLETVRTGVGEEAVAACRAVTDERRFVGFFNYPVATFLKLAQVAARQLSPRWGGVDEALRQMGMQATRSFLESAVGRTFLLLAAGDPRKLVTNLPSGYQMAVSYGERTVDWKGEGDALFVMRRDFMPPAYHEGVLREVLAMVGTRNPRVQGRKLGLLDTEYHITWEVPASLPTEPPRPSRWRVFQ
;
A
#
# COMPACT_ATOMS: atom_id res chain seq x y z
N MET A 1 -10.98 -20.69 -14.80
CA MET A 1 -9.52 -20.77 -15.02
C MET A 1 -8.82 -20.52 -13.70
N GLN A 2 -8.23 -21.56 -13.10
CA GLN A 2 -7.43 -21.41 -11.89
C GLN A 2 -6.14 -20.66 -12.25
N ALA A 3 -5.91 -19.51 -11.60
CA ALA A 3 -4.63 -18.83 -11.67
C ALA A 3 -3.61 -19.71 -10.95
N GLN A 4 -2.76 -20.41 -11.72
CA GLN A 4 -1.58 -21.05 -11.18
C GLN A 4 -0.73 -19.96 -10.50
N ALA A 5 -0.51 -20.11 -9.20
CA ALA A 5 0.49 -19.32 -8.48
C ALA A 5 1.81 -19.50 -9.23
N LYS A 6 2.37 -18.40 -9.74
CA LYS A 6 3.69 -18.40 -10.36
C LYS A 6 4.69 -18.97 -9.34
N PRO A 7 5.58 -19.90 -9.74
CA PRO A 7 6.60 -20.39 -8.85
C PRO A 7 7.37 -19.21 -8.26
N TYR A 8 7.55 -19.25 -6.94
CA TYR A 8 8.27 -18.23 -6.21
C TYR A 8 9.70 -18.13 -6.79
N PRO A 9 10.19 -16.93 -7.13
CA PRO A 9 11.52 -16.79 -7.71
C PRO A 9 12.58 -17.39 -6.78
N GLU A 10 13.62 -17.99 -7.36
CA GLU A 10 14.73 -18.57 -6.60
C GLU A 10 15.31 -17.54 -5.61
N ALA A 11 15.78 -17.99 -4.44
CA ALA A 11 16.27 -17.11 -3.38
C ALA A 11 17.34 -16.10 -3.88
N GLY A 12 18.19 -16.49 -4.84
CA GLY A 12 19.17 -15.60 -5.46
C GLY A 12 18.58 -14.49 -6.32
N ALA A 13 17.44 -14.72 -6.97
CA ALA A 13 16.75 -13.71 -7.77
C ALA A 13 16.03 -12.65 -6.91
N VAL A 14 15.52 -13.06 -5.74
CA VAL A 14 14.93 -12.13 -4.76
C VAL A 14 15.99 -11.17 -4.23
N ASP A 15 17.16 -11.68 -3.87
CA ASP A 15 18.25 -10.88 -3.32
C ASP A 15 18.83 -9.90 -4.34
N ALA A 16 18.90 -10.30 -5.61
CA ALA A 16 19.27 -9.42 -6.70
C ALA A 16 18.28 -8.25 -6.90
N ASP A 17 16.96 -8.51 -6.81
CA ASP A 17 15.93 -7.45 -6.96
C ASP A 17 16.08 -6.36 -5.88
N TRP A 18 16.29 -6.74 -4.62
CA TRP A 18 16.55 -5.78 -3.53
C TRP A 18 17.84 -4.98 -3.72
N ALA A 19 18.91 -5.62 -4.19
CA ALA A 19 20.18 -4.95 -4.44
C ALA A 19 20.05 -3.91 -5.56
N VAL A 20 19.44 -4.28 -6.68
CA VAL A 20 19.25 -3.37 -7.82
C VAL A 20 18.33 -2.20 -7.47
N ARG A 21 17.25 -2.43 -6.70
CA ARG A 21 16.39 -1.36 -6.17
C ARG A 21 17.16 -0.35 -5.33
N ARG A 22 18.05 -0.83 -4.45
CA ARG A 22 18.90 0.05 -3.65
C ARG A 22 19.90 0.84 -4.49
N MET A 23 20.50 0.22 -5.51
CA MET A 23 21.43 0.91 -6.41
C MET A 23 20.75 2.00 -7.25
N ALA A 24 19.46 1.85 -7.54
CA ALA A 24 18.69 2.85 -8.28
C ALA A 24 18.23 4.05 -7.41
N ALA A 25 18.30 3.92 -6.08
CA ALA A 25 17.92 4.98 -5.15
C ALA A 25 19.03 6.02 -5.01
N THR A 26 18.63 7.28 -4.89
CA THR A 26 19.52 8.42 -4.65
C THR A 26 19.31 8.97 -3.23
N GLU A 27 20.18 9.87 -2.79
CA GLU A 27 20.05 10.54 -1.49
C GLU A 27 18.80 11.42 -1.39
N LEU A 28 18.24 11.85 -2.52
CA LEU A 28 17.01 12.65 -2.58
C LEU A 28 15.74 11.80 -2.48
N ASP A 29 15.85 10.48 -2.68
CA ASP A 29 14.74 9.54 -2.56
C ASP A 29 14.56 9.17 -1.08
N THR A 30 13.49 9.68 -0.46
CA THR A 30 13.25 9.57 0.99
C THR A 30 11.84 9.08 1.30
N ALA A 31 11.70 8.49 2.49
CA ALA A 31 10.42 8.06 3.06
C ALA A 31 10.29 8.55 4.51
N ARG A 32 9.05 8.74 4.97
CA ARG A 32 8.77 9.15 6.37
C ARG A 32 9.21 8.07 7.37
N GLY A 33 9.78 8.51 8.49
CA GLY A 33 10.25 7.64 9.58
C GLY A 33 9.18 6.74 10.18
N MET A 34 7.90 7.12 10.05
CA MET A 34 6.78 6.29 10.51
C MET A 34 6.72 4.93 9.83
N PHE A 35 7.17 4.81 8.57
CA PHE A 35 7.21 3.52 7.87
C PHE A 35 8.26 2.60 8.45
N PHE A 36 9.42 3.14 8.86
CA PHE A 36 10.45 2.39 9.57
C PHE A 36 9.91 1.88 10.92
N LEU A 37 9.23 2.74 11.67
CA LEU A 37 8.61 2.38 12.94
C LEU A 37 7.54 1.30 12.75
N GLY A 38 6.68 1.41 11.74
CA GLY A 38 5.65 0.42 11.42
C GLY A 38 6.21 -0.96 11.08
N VAL A 39 7.31 -1.02 10.30
CA VAL A 39 7.98 -2.30 10.00
C VAL A 39 8.59 -2.90 11.27
N LEU A 40 9.29 -2.11 12.09
CA LEU A 40 9.87 -2.60 13.34
C LEU A 40 8.80 -3.11 14.32
N GLU A 41 7.63 -2.48 14.36
CA GLU A 41 6.50 -2.94 15.17
C GLU A 41 5.89 -4.24 14.62
N THR A 42 5.78 -4.38 13.30
CA THR A 42 5.34 -5.63 12.66
C THR A 42 6.27 -6.79 13.01
N VAL A 43 7.59 -6.55 13.00
CA VAL A 43 8.59 -7.56 13.37
C VAL A 43 8.53 -7.89 14.86
N ARG A 44 8.42 -6.88 15.73
CA ARG A 44 8.29 -7.06 17.18
C ARG A 44 7.11 -7.95 17.53
N THR A 45 5.94 -7.62 17.00
CA THR A 45 4.69 -8.35 17.28
C THR A 45 4.64 -9.72 16.60
N GLY A 46 5.26 -9.87 15.43
CA GLY A 46 5.24 -11.10 14.66
C GLY A 46 6.27 -12.14 15.10
N VAL A 47 7.47 -11.71 15.50
CA VAL A 47 8.65 -12.58 15.71
C VAL A 47 9.33 -12.32 17.06
N GLY A 48 9.47 -11.05 17.46
CA GLY A 48 10.06 -10.68 18.75
C GLY A 48 11.28 -9.76 18.64
N GLU A 49 11.84 -9.38 19.80
CA GLU A 49 12.89 -8.35 19.90
C GLU A 49 14.23 -8.73 19.26
N GLU A 50 14.58 -10.02 19.20
CA GLU A 50 15.81 -10.45 18.51
C GLU A 50 15.75 -10.15 17.01
N ALA A 51 14.60 -10.40 16.38
CA ALA A 51 14.38 -10.05 14.98
C ALA A 51 14.36 -8.53 14.75
N VAL A 52 13.87 -7.75 15.72
CA VAL A 52 13.97 -6.28 15.71
C VAL A 52 15.43 -5.85 15.74
N ALA A 53 16.26 -6.46 16.60
CA ALA A 53 17.69 -6.17 16.66
C ALA A 53 18.38 -6.47 15.33
N ALA A 54 18.06 -7.58 14.67
CA ALA A 54 18.57 -7.89 13.33
C ALA A 54 18.16 -6.84 12.28
N CYS A 55 16.92 -6.33 12.34
CA CYS A 55 16.46 -5.26 11.45
C CYS A 55 17.17 -3.92 11.72
N ARG A 56 17.50 -3.61 12.98
CA ARG A 56 18.23 -2.40 13.35
C ARG A 56 19.71 -2.46 12.99
N ALA A 57 20.31 -3.64 13.01
CA ALA A 57 21.73 -3.84 12.70
C ALA A 57 22.10 -3.45 11.26
N VAL A 58 21.13 -3.37 10.34
CA VAL A 58 21.35 -2.95 8.94
C VAL A 58 21.08 -1.47 8.69
N THR A 59 20.83 -0.68 9.73
CA THR A 59 20.60 0.76 9.66
C THR A 59 21.60 1.51 10.55
N ASP A 60 22.13 2.62 10.05
CA ASP A 60 23.03 3.50 10.82
C ASP A 60 22.25 4.44 11.77
N GLU A 61 20.92 4.44 11.66
CA GLU A 61 20.02 5.30 12.43
C GLU A 61 19.80 4.76 13.85
N ARG A 62 20.19 5.53 14.86
CA ARG A 62 19.96 5.17 16.27
C ARG A 62 18.47 5.11 16.61
N ARG A 63 17.68 6.03 16.05
CA ARG A 63 16.24 6.16 16.28
C ARG A 63 15.54 6.82 15.11
N PHE A 64 14.33 6.35 14.80
CA PHE A 64 13.43 6.99 13.84
C PHE A 64 12.43 7.91 14.55
N VAL A 65 12.17 9.06 13.92
CA VAL A 65 11.10 10.01 14.28
C VAL A 65 10.07 10.00 13.16
N GLY A 66 8.79 9.81 13.50
CA GLY A 66 7.74 9.52 12.52
C GLY A 66 7.64 10.50 11.35
N PHE A 67 7.78 11.80 11.63
CA PHE A 67 7.63 12.88 10.64
C PHE A 67 8.90 13.23 9.88
N PHE A 68 10.07 12.71 10.28
CA PHE A 68 11.33 13.01 9.60
C PHE A 68 11.47 12.15 8.35
N ASN A 69 12.26 12.64 7.38
CA ASN A 69 12.56 11.91 6.15
C ASN A 69 13.89 11.17 6.30
N TYR A 70 13.93 9.94 5.82
CA TYR A 70 15.12 9.09 5.83
C TYR A 70 15.35 8.52 4.42
N PRO A 71 16.59 8.24 4.01
CA PRO A 71 16.89 7.66 2.71
C PRO A 71 16.11 6.36 2.47
N VAL A 72 15.48 6.24 1.30
CA VAL A 72 14.73 5.03 0.95
C VAL A 72 15.65 3.81 0.87
N ALA A 73 16.92 3.98 0.52
CA ALA A 73 17.91 2.91 0.55
C ALA A 73 18.04 2.27 1.94
N THR A 74 17.96 3.07 3.01
CA THR A 74 17.94 2.58 4.40
C THR A 74 16.65 1.83 4.69
N PHE A 75 15.50 2.34 4.20
CA PHE A 75 14.22 1.64 4.34
C PHE A 75 14.25 0.26 3.66
N LEU A 76 14.81 0.17 2.45
CA LEU A 76 14.93 -1.08 1.70
C LEU A 76 15.81 -2.11 2.39
N LYS A 77 16.92 -1.70 3.04
CA LYS A 77 17.74 -2.61 3.84
C LYS A 77 16.94 -3.21 5.00
N LEU A 78 16.28 -2.35 5.76
CA LEU A 78 15.45 -2.75 6.91
C LEU A 78 14.28 -3.65 6.47
N ALA A 79 13.56 -3.27 5.41
CA ALA A 79 12.42 -4.00 4.88
C ALA A 79 12.80 -5.38 4.33
N GLN A 80 13.96 -5.52 3.67
CA GLN A 80 14.45 -6.81 3.20
C GLN A 80 14.69 -7.78 4.37
N VAL A 81 15.36 -7.31 5.44
CA VAL A 81 15.60 -8.14 6.63
C VAL A 81 14.28 -8.49 7.31
N ALA A 82 13.40 -7.51 7.50
CA ALA A 82 12.08 -7.73 8.10
C ALA A 82 11.26 -8.77 7.33
N ALA A 83 11.21 -8.68 6.00
CA ALA A 83 10.46 -9.61 5.17
C ALA A 83 11.00 -11.05 5.29
N ARG A 84 12.33 -11.23 5.39
CA ARG A 84 12.93 -12.54 5.64
C ARG A 84 12.55 -13.08 7.02
N GLN A 85 12.66 -12.27 8.07
CA GLN A 85 12.31 -12.66 9.45
C GLN A 85 10.82 -13.03 9.59
N LEU A 86 9.95 -12.30 8.90
CA LEU A 86 8.50 -12.50 8.92
C LEU A 86 8.03 -13.63 7.99
N SER A 87 8.83 -14.02 7.00
CA SER A 87 8.41 -15.00 5.99
C SER A 87 7.96 -16.36 6.56
N PRO A 88 8.59 -16.96 7.60
CA PRO A 88 8.13 -18.24 8.14
C PRO A 88 6.75 -18.15 8.79
N ARG A 89 6.43 -16.99 9.38
CA ARG A 89 5.13 -16.75 10.03
C ARG A 89 3.99 -16.67 9.02
N TRP A 90 4.25 -16.05 7.87
CA TRP A 90 3.21 -15.70 6.89
C TRP A 90 3.22 -16.58 5.64
N GLY A 91 4.05 -17.62 5.62
CA GLY A 91 4.10 -18.58 4.51
C GLY A 91 4.85 -18.08 3.28
N GLY A 92 5.72 -17.08 3.44
CA GLY A 92 6.56 -16.55 2.37
C GLY A 92 6.84 -15.05 2.48
N VAL A 93 7.84 -14.58 1.73
CA VAL A 93 8.26 -13.17 1.71
C VAL A 93 7.20 -12.27 1.08
N ASP A 94 6.52 -12.70 0.01
CA ASP A 94 5.48 -11.89 -0.62
C ASP A 94 4.32 -11.61 0.35
N GLU A 95 3.89 -12.62 1.11
CA GLU A 95 2.86 -12.40 2.12
C GLU A 95 3.37 -11.57 3.29
N ALA A 96 4.62 -11.77 3.74
CA ALA A 96 5.24 -10.89 4.72
C ALA A 96 5.26 -9.42 4.26
N LEU A 97 5.57 -9.17 2.99
CA LEU A 97 5.54 -7.83 2.39
C LEU A 97 4.12 -7.28 2.33
N ARG A 98 3.11 -8.07 1.95
CA ARG A 98 1.70 -7.65 2.01
C ARG A 98 1.31 -7.22 3.42
N GLN A 99 1.65 -8.02 4.43
CA GLN A 99 1.34 -7.70 5.83
C GLN A 99 2.07 -6.42 6.31
N MET A 100 3.34 -6.25 5.93
CA MET A 100 4.07 -5.00 6.19
C MET A 100 3.41 -3.79 5.52
N GLY A 101 2.96 -3.93 4.27
CA GLY A 101 2.24 -2.89 3.55
C GLY A 101 0.92 -2.50 4.21
N MET A 102 0.16 -3.49 4.68
CA MET A 102 -1.07 -3.24 5.45
C MET A 102 -0.76 -2.46 6.74
N GLN A 103 0.27 -2.86 7.50
CA GLN A 103 0.66 -2.15 8.72
C GLN A 103 1.14 -0.72 8.41
N ALA A 104 1.88 -0.52 7.33
CA ALA A 104 2.31 0.81 6.89
C ALA A 104 1.12 1.73 6.60
N THR A 105 0.07 1.21 5.95
CA THR A 105 -1.19 1.95 5.76
C THR A 105 -1.81 2.31 7.09
N ARG A 106 -1.97 1.37 8.03
CA ARG A 106 -2.55 1.66 9.36
C ARG A 106 -1.79 2.77 10.08
N SER A 107 -0.46 2.65 10.16
CA SER A 107 0.38 3.67 10.77
C SER A 107 0.25 5.04 10.06
N PHE A 108 0.16 5.05 8.72
CA PHE A 108 -0.11 6.29 7.97
C PHE A 108 -1.44 6.92 8.39
N LEU A 109 -2.51 6.14 8.38
CA LEU A 109 -3.86 6.62 8.68
C LEU A 109 -4.07 7.02 10.15
N GLU A 110 -3.25 6.50 11.07
CA GLU A 110 -3.19 6.94 12.48
C GLU A 110 -2.48 8.29 12.66
N SER A 111 -1.74 8.79 11.68
CA SER A 111 -1.13 10.11 11.74
C SER A 111 -2.15 11.23 11.51
N ALA A 112 -1.83 12.46 11.94
CA ALA A 112 -2.69 13.62 11.67
C ALA A 112 -2.92 13.82 10.16
N VAL A 113 -1.87 13.64 9.35
CA VAL A 113 -1.93 13.72 7.88
C VAL A 113 -2.83 12.63 7.30
N GLY A 114 -2.67 11.38 7.72
CA GLY A 114 -3.48 10.28 7.20
C GLY A 114 -4.94 10.36 7.61
N ARG A 115 -5.24 10.88 8.81
CA ARG A 115 -6.62 11.18 9.21
C ARG A 115 -7.27 12.24 8.31
N THR A 116 -6.54 13.32 8.00
CA THR A 116 -7.02 14.33 7.03
C THR A 116 -7.25 13.71 5.66
N PHE A 117 -6.36 12.83 5.21
CA PHE A 117 -6.51 12.12 3.94
C PHE A 117 -7.80 11.28 3.89
N LEU A 118 -8.14 10.54 4.96
CA LEU A 118 -9.42 9.80 5.04
C LEU A 118 -10.65 10.71 5.04
N LEU A 119 -10.58 11.85 5.73
CA LEU A 119 -11.68 12.81 5.75
C LEU A 119 -11.98 13.36 4.36
N LEU A 120 -10.95 13.59 3.53
CA LEU A 120 -11.12 14.01 2.14
C LEU A 120 -11.80 12.95 1.27
N ALA A 121 -11.59 11.67 1.57
CA ALA A 121 -12.31 10.58 0.92
C ALA A 121 -13.79 10.52 1.34
N ALA A 122 -14.14 10.99 2.55
CA ALA A 122 -15.52 11.01 3.06
C ALA A 122 -16.26 9.66 2.93
N GLY A 123 -15.53 8.55 3.09
CA GLY A 123 -16.05 7.18 2.94
C GLY A 123 -16.33 6.76 1.50
N ASP A 124 -15.97 7.56 0.50
CA ASP A 124 -16.13 7.26 -0.92
C ASP A 124 -14.84 6.60 -1.48
N PRO A 125 -14.89 5.32 -1.87
CA PRO A 125 -13.74 4.61 -2.42
C PRO A 125 -13.19 5.24 -3.70
N ARG A 126 -14.05 5.86 -4.52
CA ARG A 126 -13.64 6.50 -5.76
C ARG A 126 -12.84 7.76 -5.48
N LYS A 127 -13.28 8.58 -4.51
CA LYS A 127 -12.50 9.73 -4.04
C LYS A 127 -11.20 9.29 -3.40
N LEU A 128 -11.21 8.22 -2.61
CA LEU A 128 -9.99 7.68 -2.02
C LEU A 128 -8.96 7.31 -3.11
N VAL A 129 -9.35 6.47 -4.08
CA VAL A 129 -8.45 6.01 -5.14
C VAL A 129 -7.95 7.17 -5.99
N THR A 130 -8.83 8.14 -6.30
CA THR A 130 -8.46 9.37 -7.02
C THR A 130 -7.38 10.16 -6.27
N ASN A 131 -7.41 10.18 -4.93
CA ASN A 131 -6.49 10.94 -4.11
C ASN A 131 -5.21 10.17 -3.74
N LEU A 132 -5.10 8.86 -4.04
CA LEU A 132 -3.91 8.07 -3.73
C LEU A 132 -2.60 8.74 -4.18
N PRO A 133 -2.47 9.32 -5.39
CA PRO A 133 -1.23 10.01 -5.79
C PRO A 133 -0.78 11.08 -4.80
N SER A 134 -1.70 11.92 -4.31
CA SER A 134 -1.40 12.94 -3.31
C SER A 134 -1.03 12.33 -1.96
N GLY A 135 -1.70 11.25 -1.54
CA GLY A 135 -1.34 10.52 -0.33
C GLY A 135 0.10 9.99 -0.37
N TYR A 136 0.52 9.44 -1.51
CA TYR A 136 1.91 9.01 -1.71
C TYR A 136 2.90 10.18 -1.66
N GLN A 137 2.60 11.33 -2.26
CA GLN A 137 3.48 12.51 -2.20
C GLN A 137 3.69 13.04 -0.77
N MET A 138 2.78 12.74 0.16
CA MET A 138 2.98 13.08 1.59
C MET A 138 3.89 12.09 2.32
N ALA A 139 3.94 10.85 1.83
CA ALA A 139 4.64 9.71 2.41
C ALA A 139 6.09 9.57 1.91
N VAL A 140 6.35 9.91 0.65
CA VAL A 140 7.64 9.72 -0.01
C VAL A 140 7.97 10.90 -0.92
N SER A 141 9.26 11.15 -1.16
CA SER A 141 9.73 12.22 -2.06
C SER A 141 9.93 11.78 -3.52
N TYR A 142 9.66 10.51 -3.83
CA TYR A 142 10.05 9.90 -5.10
C TYR A 142 8.87 9.37 -5.91
N GLY A 143 9.08 9.34 -7.22
CA GLY A 143 8.26 8.69 -8.23
C GLY A 143 6.90 9.35 -8.48
N GLU A 144 6.14 8.75 -9.37
CA GLU A 144 4.87 9.27 -9.87
C GLU A 144 3.78 8.23 -9.75
N ARG A 145 2.54 8.69 -9.53
CA ARG A 145 1.37 7.83 -9.43
C ARG A 145 0.23 8.39 -10.25
N THR A 146 -0.43 7.54 -11.02
CA THR A 146 -1.57 7.91 -11.84
C THR A 146 -2.70 6.90 -11.70
N VAL A 147 -3.94 7.38 -11.80
CA VAL A 147 -5.15 6.55 -11.78
C VAL A 147 -5.79 6.61 -13.15
N ASP A 148 -6.05 5.44 -13.74
CA ASP A 148 -6.80 5.28 -14.98
C ASP A 148 -8.07 4.47 -14.69
N TRP A 149 -9.22 5.13 -14.73
CA TRP A 149 -10.51 4.54 -14.38
C TRP A 149 -11.06 3.68 -15.51
N LYS A 150 -11.40 2.42 -15.20
CA LYS A 150 -12.01 1.47 -16.14
C LYS A 150 -13.51 1.27 -15.89
N GLY A 151 -13.97 1.61 -14.68
CA GLY A 151 -15.37 1.56 -14.28
C GLY A 151 -15.61 2.26 -12.95
N GLU A 152 -16.80 2.07 -12.38
CA GLU A 152 -17.17 2.67 -11.09
C GLU A 152 -16.37 2.06 -9.92
N GLY A 153 -16.18 0.74 -9.92
CA GLY A 153 -15.37 -0.01 -8.96
C GLY A 153 -14.13 -0.68 -9.56
N ASP A 154 -13.60 -0.11 -10.65
CA ASP A 154 -12.47 -0.68 -11.41
C ASP A 154 -11.50 0.44 -11.84
N ALA A 155 -10.24 0.33 -11.41
CA ALA A 155 -9.18 1.27 -11.73
C ALA A 155 -7.84 0.56 -11.97
N LEU A 156 -7.05 1.11 -12.88
CA LEU A 156 -5.63 0.80 -13.02
C LEU A 156 -4.81 1.89 -12.35
N PHE A 157 -4.06 1.53 -11.31
CA PHE A 157 -3.18 2.44 -10.60
C PHE A 157 -1.73 2.18 -11.00
N VAL A 158 -1.08 3.17 -11.62
CA VAL A 158 0.30 3.01 -12.09
C VAL A 158 1.24 3.75 -11.16
N MET A 159 2.23 3.04 -10.63
CA MET A 159 3.35 3.61 -9.90
C MET A 159 4.61 3.54 -10.77
N ARG A 160 5.28 4.68 -10.94
CA ARG A 160 6.59 4.79 -11.61
C ARG A 160 7.65 5.20 -10.63
N ARG A 161 8.86 4.65 -10.80
CA ARG A 161 9.99 4.88 -9.88
C ARG A 161 9.60 4.61 -8.42
N ASP A 162 8.96 3.48 -8.19
CA ASP A 162 8.65 2.95 -6.86
C ASP A 162 9.67 1.87 -6.44
N PHE A 163 10.24 2.05 -5.25
CA PHE A 163 11.32 1.21 -4.77
C PHE A 163 10.86 -0.06 -4.07
N MET A 164 9.65 -0.11 -3.53
CA MET A 164 9.19 -1.29 -2.80
C MET A 164 8.71 -2.38 -3.76
N PRO A 165 8.87 -3.67 -3.43
CA PRO A 165 8.34 -4.73 -4.27
C PRO A 165 6.80 -4.69 -4.36
N PRO A 166 6.20 -5.13 -5.47
CA PRO A 166 4.75 -5.06 -5.70
C PRO A 166 3.88 -5.59 -4.57
N ALA A 167 4.27 -6.71 -3.96
CA ALA A 167 3.52 -7.34 -2.88
C ALA A 167 3.31 -6.41 -1.67
N TYR A 168 4.28 -5.53 -1.39
CA TYR A 168 4.13 -4.52 -0.34
C TYR A 168 2.97 -3.57 -0.66
N HIS A 169 2.91 -3.08 -1.89
CA HIS A 169 1.87 -2.15 -2.31
C HIS A 169 0.51 -2.79 -2.55
N GLU A 170 0.45 -4.07 -2.91
CA GLU A 170 -0.81 -4.83 -2.86
C GLU A 170 -1.40 -4.82 -1.45
N GLY A 171 -0.57 -4.99 -0.42
CA GLY A 171 -0.96 -4.84 0.97
C GLY A 171 -1.45 -3.43 1.32
N VAL A 172 -0.67 -2.41 0.92
CA VAL A 172 -1.01 -0.99 1.16
C VAL A 172 -2.38 -0.64 0.59
N LEU A 173 -2.58 -0.93 -0.70
CA LEU A 173 -3.76 -0.57 -1.46
C LEU A 173 -4.98 -1.37 -1.01
N ARG A 174 -4.82 -2.65 -0.68
CA ARG A 174 -5.92 -3.46 -0.13
C ARG A 174 -6.39 -2.93 1.22
N GLU A 175 -5.46 -2.58 2.10
CA GLU A 175 -5.80 -2.07 3.44
C GLU A 175 -6.56 -0.75 3.37
N VAL A 176 -6.12 0.19 2.52
CA VAL A 176 -6.78 1.50 2.44
C VAL A 176 -8.21 1.39 1.90
N LEU A 177 -8.46 0.47 0.95
CA LEU A 177 -9.80 0.16 0.46
C LEU A 177 -10.68 -0.48 1.54
N ALA A 178 -10.12 -1.40 2.33
CA ALA A 178 -10.83 -2.02 3.44
C ALA A 178 -11.22 -0.98 4.51
N MET A 179 -10.33 -0.04 4.81
CA MET A 179 -10.55 1.02 5.80
C MET A 179 -11.68 1.99 5.43
N VAL A 180 -11.96 2.18 4.13
CA VAL A 180 -13.12 2.98 3.67
C VAL A 180 -14.38 2.14 3.44
N GLY A 181 -14.38 0.86 3.85
CA GLY A 181 -15.57 0.01 3.83
C GLY A 181 -15.93 -0.57 2.47
N THR A 182 -14.98 -0.66 1.54
CA THR A 182 -15.23 -1.37 0.26
C THR A 182 -15.59 -2.84 0.49
N ARG A 183 -16.47 -3.35 -0.35
CA ARG A 183 -16.83 -4.78 -0.36
C ARG A 183 -15.94 -5.53 -1.34
N ASN A 184 -15.38 -6.64 -0.88
CA ASN A 184 -14.52 -7.54 -1.65
C ASN A 184 -13.41 -6.83 -2.46
N PRO A 185 -12.60 -5.94 -1.84
CA PRO A 185 -11.51 -5.27 -2.55
C PRO A 185 -10.46 -6.29 -3.01
N ARG A 186 -10.02 -6.15 -4.26
CA ARG A 186 -8.91 -6.90 -4.83
C ARG A 186 -7.89 -5.93 -5.41
N VAL A 187 -6.62 -6.27 -5.22
CA VAL A 187 -5.49 -5.54 -5.78
C VAL A 187 -4.50 -6.56 -6.32
N GLN A 188 -4.13 -6.42 -7.59
CA GLN A 188 -3.13 -7.29 -8.23
C GLN A 188 -2.11 -6.45 -8.97
N GLY A 189 -0.84 -6.60 -8.58
CA GLY A 189 0.30 -5.92 -9.19
C GLY A 189 0.84 -6.66 -10.41
N ARG A 190 1.18 -5.91 -11.46
CA ARG A 190 1.93 -6.38 -12.63
C ARG A 190 3.14 -5.47 -12.82
N LYS A 191 4.35 -6.04 -12.67
CA LYS A 191 5.60 -5.31 -12.93
C LYS A 191 5.64 -4.89 -14.41
N LEU A 192 5.94 -3.62 -14.66
CA LEU A 192 6.18 -3.03 -15.98
C LEU A 192 7.68 -2.83 -16.24
N GLY A 193 8.46 -2.67 -15.17
CA GLY A 193 9.91 -2.53 -15.19
C GLY A 193 10.50 -2.78 -13.81
N LEU A 194 11.75 -2.37 -13.60
CA LEU A 194 12.44 -2.52 -12.32
C LEU A 194 11.69 -1.83 -11.16
N LEU A 195 11.33 -0.55 -11.38
CA LEU A 195 10.67 0.31 -10.39
C LEU A 195 9.25 0.73 -10.82
N ASP A 196 8.74 0.13 -11.90
CA ASP A 196 7.44 0.51 -12.46
C ASP A 196 6.48 -0.67 -12.31
N THR A 197 5.32 -0.42 -11.74
CA THR A 197 4.30 -1.44 -11.50
C THR A 197 2.93 -0.82 -11.67
N GLU A 198 2.05 -1.52 -12.38
CA GLU A 198 0.62 -1.22 -12.39
C GLU A 198 -0.12 -2.14 -11.43
N TYR A 199 -1.18 -1.64 -10.82
CA TYR A 199 -2.03 -2.37 -9.90
C TYR A 199 -3.46 -2.29 -10.43
N HIS A 200 -4.04 -3.44 -10.75
CA HIS A 200 -5.47 -3.52 -11.03
C HIS A 200 -6.21 -3.53 -9.70
N ILE A 201 -7.04 -2.52 -9.48
CA ILE A 201 -7.81 -2.31 -8.26
C ILE A 201 -9.29 -2.50 -8.60
N THR A 202 -9.95 -3.43 -7.91
CA THR A 202 -11.38 -3.67 -8.08
C THR A 202 -12.10 -3.79 -6.75
N TRP A 203 -13.35 -3.36 -6.67
CA TRP A 203 -14.26 -3.64 -5.55
C TRP A 203 -15.71 -3.77 -6.04
N GLU A 204 -16.57 -4.35 -5.20
CA GLU A 204 -18.00 -4.42 -5.49
C GLU A 204 -18.66 -3.06 -5.32
N VAL A 205 -19.32 -2.60 -6.39
CA VAL A 205 -20.18 -1.43 -6.37
C VAL A 205 -21.57 -1.89 -5.88
N PRO A 206 -22.17 -1.25 -4.88
CA PRO A 206 -23.55 -1.54 -4.50
C PRO A 206 -24.46 -1.38 -5.72
N ALA A 207 -25.29 -2.37 -6.01
CA ALA A 207 -26.30 -2.23 -7.05
C ALA A 207 -27.17 -1.02 -6.71
N SER A 208 -27.24 -0.04 -7.62
CA SER A 208 -28.22 1.03 -7.50
C SER A 208 -29.61 0.40 -7.55
N LEU A 209 -30.40 0.58 -6.49
CA LEU A 209 -31.82 0.28 -6.58
C LEU A 209 -32.40 1.23 -7.64
N PRO A 210 -33.19 0.74 -8.62
CA PRO A 210 -33.88 1.62 -9.53
C PRO A 210 -34.73 2.60 -8.71
N THR A 211 -34.46 3.89 -8.85
CA THR A 211 -35.26 4.95 -8.27
C THR A 211 -36.67 4.83 -8.83
N GLU A 212 -37.64 4.43 -7.99
CA GLU A 212 -39.05 4.50 -8.38
C GLU A 212 -39.34 5.94 -8.83
N PRO A 213 -40.00 6.13 -9.99
CA PRO A 213 -40.42 7.46 -10.40
C PRO A 213 -41.36 8.04 -9.31
N PRO A 214 -41.26 9.35 -9.02
CA PRO A 214 -42.10 9.97 -8.00
C PRO A 214 -43.57 9.69 -8.32
N ARG A 215 -44.28 9.06 -7.38
CA ARG A 215 -45.72 8.80 -7.52
C ARG A 215 -46.43 10.13 -7.76
N PRO A 216 -47.28 10.25 -8.79
CA PRO A 216 -48.01 11.49 -9.05
C PRO A 216 -48.85 11.84 -7.82
N SER A 217 -48.66 13.06 -7.31
CA SER A 217 -49.39 13.61 -6.18
C SER A 217 -50.90 13.56 -6.46
N ARG A 218 -51.62 12.70 -5.72
CA ARG A 218 -53.08 12.60 -5.76
C ARG A 218 -53.74 13.61 -4.81
N TRP A 219 -53.44 14.90 -4.91
CA TRP A 219 -54.19 15.92 -4.17
C TRP A 219 -54.30 17.23 -4.95
N ARG A 220 -55.25 17.28 -5.89
CA ARG A 220 -55.92 18.51 -6.34
C ARG A 220 -57.34 18.17 -6.78
N VAL A 221 -58.27 18.08 -5.84
CA VAL A 221 -59.66 18.49 -6.04
C VAL A 221 -60.21 18.82 -4.66
N PHE A 222 -60.52 20.09 -4.41
CA PHE A 222 -61.77 20.56 -3.79
C PHE A 222 -61.78 22.08 -4.00
N GLN A 223 -62.51 22.48 -5.04
CA GLN A 223 -63.15 23.79 -5.15
C GLN A 223 -64.41 23.79 -4.28
#